data_AF-A0A933XPG8-F1
#
_entry.id   AF-A0A933XPG8-F1
#
_cell.length_a   1.000
_cell.length_b   1.000
_cell.length_c   1.000
_cell.angle_alpha   90.00
_cell.angle_beta   90.00
_cell.angle_gamma   90.00
#
_symmetry.space_group_name_H-M   'P 1'
#
loop_
_entity.id
_entity.type
_entity.pdbx_description
1 polymer ?
#
loop_
_entity_poly.entity_id
_entity_poly.type
_entity_poly.pdbx_seq_one_letter_code
_entity_poly.pdbx_strand_id
1 'polypeptide(L)'
;MPTMLSPELCRQARTLIADRLGLDFPEGRSADLERGLTRALRGWLEHSRQSSAHPHPLPSYLAWLAVEPDKSQEWKRLAMYLTVGETYFFRDRACFEALEQQVLPALIATRRSEGLRRVRLWSAGCSTGEEPYSLAILLDRLLPDRADWALTILATDMNPNALESAGRGLYREWSFRETPAWIRDRYFHRRGAETFEVDPAIRRMVAFAPLNLAEDGYPAMMTNTCAMDVIFCRNVLMYFTREAQRATMARFRQAMMEGGWLAVSPVEASAELFSPLAFAPVNFPGAMFYRKEEGGEGVRNHLSERPEGRCAQMVPDPLACLSEDARSQAGGRTAESPVTLPPEERVEVRSDPEAVIRRARSSADQGNLDEARRLCEAAAARDRLNSEAHLLLAEICQEQGDIPAAMEALRRAIYLAPDLTPAHFLLGSLLFRRGERKRGLRSMETVVCLLSSAPCDEAVPGSDGLTAGRLLEMAQAYMEMGMGDERATP
;
A
#
# COMPACT_ATOMS: atom_id res chain seq x y z
N MET A 1 32.86 -24.43 4.69
CA MET A 1 33.43 -23.06 4.73
C MET A 1 33.18 -22.54 6.14
N PRO A 2 34.21 -22.17 6.93
CA PRO A 2 33.98 -21.66 8.27
C PRO A 2 33.20 -20.34 8.15
N THR A 3 32.14 -20.19 8.96
CA THR A 3 31.35 -18.96 9.10
C THR A 3 32.29 -17.78 9.35
N MET A 4 32.31 -16.78 8.46
CA MET A 4 33.20 -15.62 8.59
C MET A 4 32.74 -14.63 9.65
N LEU A 5 31.49 -14.70 10.09
CA LEU A 5 30.93 -13.81 11.10
C LEU A 5 31.16 -14.36 12.52
N SER A 6 31.72 -13.53 13.40
CA SER A 6 31.69 -13.83 14.84
C SER A 6 30.23 -13.84 15.33
N PRO A 7 29.89 -14.61 16.39
CA PRO A 7 28.54 -14.63 16.94
C PRO A 7 28.00 -13.24 17.32
N GLU A 8 28.89 -12.35 17.77
CA GLU A 8 28.54 -10.96 18.10
C GLU A 8 28.16 -10.14 16.87
N LEU A 9 28.95 -10.22 15.78
CA LEU A 9 28.64 -9.51 14.53
C LEU A 9 27.37 -10.03 13.88
N CYS A 10 27.12 -11.34 13.95
CA CYS A 10 25.85 -11.93 13.52
C CYS A 10 24.67 -11.33 14.28
N ARG A 11 24.77 -11.20 15.61
CA ARG A 11 23.70 -10.58 16.41
C ARG A 11 23.47 -9.12 16.03
N GLN A 12 24.54 -8.34 15.92
CA GLN A 12 24.45 -6.93 15.52
C GLN A 12 23.79 -6.76 14.15
N ALA A 13 24.20 -7.57 13.16
CA ALA A 13 23.59 -7.54 11.84
C ALA A 13 22.10 -7.92 11.86
N ARG A 14 21.72 -8.95 12.63
CA ARG A 14 20.31 -9.36 12.78
C ARG A 14 19.47 -8.24 13.37
N THR A 15 19.93 -7.61 14.46
CA THR A 15 19.21 -6.49 15.09
C THR A 15 19.03 -5.35 14.10
N LEU A 16 20.11 -4.92 13.43
CA LEU A 16 20.03 -3.80 12.49
C LEU A 16 19.08 -4.09 11.31
N ILE A 17 19.10 -5.31 10.77
CA ILE A 17 18.22 -5.71 9.67
C ILE A 17 16.76 -5.85 10.14
N ALA A 18 16.54 -6.37 11.33
CA ALA A 18 15.22 -6.47 11.95
C ALA A 18 14.61 -5.06 12.14
N ASP A 19 15.38 -4.13 12.69
CA ASP A 19 14.91 -2.78 13.00
C ASP A 19 14.60 -1.97 11.73
N ARG A 20 15.42 -2.12 10.67
CA ARG A 20 15.32 -1.29 9.46
C ARG A 20 14.45 -1.90 8.36
N LEU A 21 14.52 -3.22 8.17
CA LEU A 21 13.83 -3.92 7.08
C LEU A 21 12.69 -4.80 7.58
N GLY A 22 12.54 -4.99 8.90
CA GLY A 22 11.57 -5.90 9.49
C GLY A 22 11.88 -7.38 9.25
N LEU A 23 13.05 -7.72 8.67
CA LEU A 23 13.40 -9.08 8.30
C LEU A 23 14.02 -9.85 9.46
N ASP A 24 13.58 -11.09 9.66
CA ASP A 24 14.13 -12.03 10.61
C ASP A 24 15.10 -13.03 9.96
N PHE A 25 16.25 -13.20 10.60
CA PHE A 25 17.29 -14.16 10.24
C PHE A 25 17.61 -15.02 11.46
N PRO A 26 16.83 -16.09 11.72
CA PRO A 26 17.07 -16.98 12.84
C PRO A 26 18.42 -17.71 12.69
N GLU A 27 18.88 -18.37 13.75
CA GLU A 27 20.21 -19.03 13.75
C GLU A 27 20.42 -20.00 12.58
N GLY A 28 19.39 -20.76 12.22
CA GLY A 28 19.42 -21.68 11.07
C GLY A 28 19.60 -20.99 9.70
N ARG A 29 19.38 -19.66 9.61
CA ARG A 29 19.53 -18.86 8.38
C ARG A 29 20.74 -17.93 8.39
N SER A 30 21.67 -18.12 9.33
CA SER A 30 22.90 -17.31 9.41
C SER A 30 23.72 -17.31 8.12
N ALA A 31 23.74 -18.44 7.40
CA ALA A 31 24.45 -18.55 6.14
C ALA A 31 23.82 -17.69 5.02
N ASP A 32 22.49 -17.53 5.02
CA ASP A 32 21.79 -16.68 4.05
C ASP A 32 22.13 -15.21 4.31
N LEU A 33 22.05 -14.81 5.58
CA LEU A 33 22.44 -13.49 6.06
C LEU A 33 23.88 -13.15 5.67
N GLU A 34 24.82 -14.06 5.96
CA GLU A 34 26.24 -13.88 5.63
C GLU A 34 26.47 -13.70 4.13
N ARG A 35 25.80 -14.51 3.29
CA ARG A 35 25.90 -14.38 1.82
C ARG A 35 25.34 -13.05 1.33
N GLY A 36 24.21 -12.61 1.88
CA GLY A 36 23.59 -11.33 1.53
C GLY A 36 24.48 -10.15 1.88
N LEU A 37 24.96 -10.10 3.12
CA LEU A 37 25.90 -9.08 3.60
C LEU A 37 27.20 -9.07 2.79
N THR A 38 27.76 -10.24 2.48
CA THR A 38 29.00 -10.34 1.70
C THR A 38 28.82 -9.79 0.28
N ARG A 39 27.65 -9.99 -0.33
CA ARG A 39 27.34 -9.43 -1.66
C ARG A 39 27.18 -7.91 -1.61
N ALA A 40 26.45 -7.39 -0.61
CA ALA A 40 26.31 -5.96 -0.41
C ALA A 40 27.67 -5.29 -0.18
N LEU A 41 28.49 -5.86 0.71
CA LEU A 41 29.84 -5.40 1.00
C LEU A 41 30.73 -5.27 -0.24
N ARG A 42 30.67 -6.24 -1.18
CA ARG A 42 31.42 -6.15 -2.44
C ARG A 42 30.99 -4.93 -3.25
N GLY A 43 29.69 -4.70 -3.37
CA GLY A 43 29.15 -3.51 -4.03
C GLY A 43 29.63 -2.23 -3.36
N TRP A 44 29.62 -2.17 -2.02
CA TRP A 44 30.15 -1.03 -1.27
C TRP A 44 31.64 -0.78 -1.53
N LEU A 45 32.48 -1.83 -1.50
CA LEU A 45 33.92 -1.73 -1.75
C LEU A 45 34.25 -1.22 -3.17
N GLU A 46 33.48 -1.64 -4.17
CA GLU A 46 33.66 -1.19 -5.56
C GLU A 46 33.35 0.31 -5.74
N HIS A 47 32.33 0.81 -5.03
CA HIS A 47 31.91 2.22 -5.12
C HIS A 47 32.77 3.13 -4.25
N SER A 48 33.33 2.63 -3.15
CA SER A 48 34.01 3.47 -2.18
C SER A 48 35.39 3.98 -2.62
N ARG A 49 36.06 3.38 -3.63
CA ARG A 49 37.33 3.80 -4.32
C ARG A 49 38.45 4.46 -3.49
N GLN A 50 38.35 4.50 -2.17
CA GLN A 50 39.26 5.10 -1.22
C GLN A 50 39.11 4.33 0.10
N SER A 51 39.93 3.30 0.27
CA SER A 51 40.78 3.12 1.45
C SER A 51 41.23 1.67 1.52
N SER A 52 42.46 1.43 1.09
CA SER A 52 43.15 0.14 1.09
C SER A 52 43.55 -0.34 2.49
N ALA A 53 42.80 0.01 3.53
CA ALA A 53 43.23 -0.15 4.92
C ALA A 53 42.09 -0.37 5.91
N HIS A 54 41.21 -1.35 5.71
CA HIS A 54 40.27 -1.81 6.74
C HIS A 54 40.56 -3.29 7.07
N PRO A 55 41.10 -3.62 8.28
CA PRO A 55 41.47 -4.99 8.65
C PRO A 55 40.28 -5.95 8.73
N HIS A 56 39.06 -5.43 8.85
CA HIS A 56 37.82 -6.21 8.83
C HIS A 56 36.72 -5.43 8.09
N PRO A 57 36.53 -5.65 6.78
CA PRO A 57 35.62 -4.84 5.99
C PRO A 57 34.15 -5.00 6.41
N LEU A 58 33.76 -6.13 7.01
CA LEU A 58 32.37 -6.38 7.41
C LEU A 58 31.95 -5.67 8.71
N PRO A 59 32.71 -5.70 9.83
CA PRO A 59 32.44 -4.84 11.00
C PRO A 59 32.39 -3.35 10.66
N SER A 60 33.35 -2.85 9.87
CA SER A 60 33.36 -1.46 9.43
C SER A 60 32.14 -1.12 8.58
N TYR A 61 31.74 -2.04 7.69
CA TYR A 61 30.53 -1.91 6.90
C TYR A 61 29.26 -1.90 7.74
N LEU A 62 29.12 -2.79 8.73
CA LEU A 62 27.96 -2.80 9.63
C LEU A 62 27.90 -1.53 10.51
N ALA A 63 29.04 -1.06 11.00
CA ALA A 63 29.11 0.18 11.78
C ALA A 63 28.76 1.41 10.93
N TRP A 64 29.24 1.47 9.69
CA TRP A 64 28.86 2.51 8.74
C TRP A 64 27.37 2.42 8.39
N LEU A 65 26.87 1.22 8.06
CA LEU A 65 25.47 0.98 7.74
C LEU A 65 24.52 1.35 8.91
N ALA A 66 24.97 1.20 10.15
CA ALA A 66 24.19 1.58 11.33
C ALA A 66 23.97 3.10 11.46
N VAL A 67 24.92 3.91 10.98
CA VAL A 67 24.82 5.38 10.98
C VAL A 67 24.32 5.95 9.65
N GLU A 68 24.29 5.13 8.59
CA GLU A 68 23.67 5.51 7.34
C GLU A 68 22.17 5.76 7.53
N PRO A 69 21.61 6.80 6.87
CA PRO A 69 20.17 7.01 6.86
C PRO A 69 19.44 5.76 6.38
N ASP A 70 18.33 5.41 7.04
CA ASP A 70 17.51 4.20 6.80
C ASP A 70 17.18 3.96 5.33
N LYS A 71 17.11 5.06 4.57
CA LYS A 71 16.66 5.12 3.18
C LYS A 71 17.83 5.28 2.20
N SER A 72 19.07 5.04 2.64
CA SER A 72 20.26 5.12 1.80
C SER A 72 20.20 4.10 0.66
N GLN A 73 20.90 4.38 -0.43
CA GLN A 73 21.01 3.44 -1.56
C GLN A 73 21.61 2.09 -1.12
N GLU A 74 22.41 2.10 -0.05
CA GLU A 74 22.98 0.86 0.47
C GLU A 74 21.94 0.00 1.17
N TRP A 75 21.02 0.58 1.95
CA TRP A 75 19.92 -0.18 2.56
C TRP A 75 19.04 -0.85 1.49
N LYS A 76 18.73 -0.12 0.42
CA LYS A 76 18.04 -0.68 -0.76
C LYS A 76 18.85 -1.82 -1.37
N ARG A 77 20.17 -1.61 -1.57
CA ARG A 77 21.06 -2.63 -2.13
C ARG A 77 21.12 -3.89 -1.28
N LEU A 78 21.19 -3.73 0.03
CA LEU A 78 21.22 -4.84 0.97
C LEU A 78 19.91 -5.63 0.91
N ALA A 79 18.75 -4.96 0.86
CA ALA A 79 17.46 -5.63 0.69
C ALA A 79 17.41 -6.52 -0.57
N MET A 80 18.03 -6.09 -1.68
CA MET A 80 18.11 -6.90 -2.91
C MET A 80 18.78 -8.26 -2.70
N TYR A 81 19.75 -8.35 -1.80
CA TYR A 81 20.51 -9.58 -1.54
C TYR A 81 19.98 -10.41 -0.38
N LEU A 82 19.17 -9.81 0.49
CA LEU A 82 18.55 -10.46 1.65
C LEU A 82 17.18 -11.05 1.34
N THR A 83 16.48 -10.53 0.34
CA THR A 83 15.16 -11.03 -0.09
C THR A 83 15.27 -12.31 -0.92
N VAL A 84 14.29 -13.21 -0.78
CA VAL A 84 14.18 -14.43 -1.58
C VAL A 84 13.06 -14.26 -2.59
N GLY A 85 13.41 -14.19 -3.87
CA GLY A 85 12.47 -13.85 -4.95
C GLY A 85 11.85 -15.05 -5.70
N GLU A 86 11.92 -16.27 -5.18
CA GLU A 86 11.40 -17.45 -5.89
C GLU A 86 9.87 -17.34 -6.06
N THR A 87 9.40 -17.28 -7.31
CA THR A 87 7.98 -17.21 -7.67
C THR A 87 7.75 -17.82 -9.06
N TYR A 88 6.49 -18.10 -9.39
CA TYR A 88 6.05 -18.67 -10.66
C TYR A 88 4.55 -18.53 -10.86
N PHE A 89 4.11 -18.64 -12.11
CA PHE A 89 2.71 -18.44 -12.48
C PHE A 89 1.83 -19.53 -11.86
N PHE A 90 0.72 -19.10 -11.25
CA PHE A 90 -0.26 -19.97 -10.57
C PHE A 90 0.37 -20.84 -9.47
N ARG A 91 1.37 -20.30 -8.76
CA ARG A 91 2.00 -20.95 -7.62
C ARG A 91 0.98 -21.32 -6.55
N ASP A 92 1.03 -22.57 -6.09
CA ASP A 92 0.01 -23.18 -5.22
C ASP A 92 -1.35 -23.21 -5.92
N ARG A 93 -1.47 -24.21 -6.80
CA ARG A 93 -2.61 -24.40 -7.67
C ARG A 93 -3.94 -24.39 -6.92
N ALA A 94 -4.01 -25.00 -5.73
CA ALA A 94 -5.23 -25.07 -4.94
C ALA A 94 -5.72 -23.67 -4.50
N CYS A 95 -4.79 -22.76 -4.16
CA CYS A 95 -5.12 -21.38 -3.81
C CYS A 95 -5.76 -20.64 -5.00
N PHE A 96 -5.19 -20.76 -6.20
CA PHE A 96 -5.74 -20.13 -7.40
C PHE A 96 -7.04 -20.81 -7.88
N GLU A 97 -7.21 -22.12 -7.69
CA GLU A 97 -8.46 -22.82 -7.98
C GLU A 97 -9.59 -22.35 -7.05
N ALA A 98 -9.32 -22.21 -5.75
CA ALA A 98 -10.28 -21.64 -4.80
C ALA A 98 -10.65 -20.19 -5.16
N LEU A 99 -9.66 -19.40 -5.58
CA LEU A 99 -9.88 -18.04 -6.04
C LEU A 99 -10.76 -17.98 -7.29
N GLU A 100 -10.45 -18.79 -8.32
CA GLU A 100 -11.17 -18.82 -9.60
C GLU A 100 -12.60 -19.36 -9.47
N GLN A 101 -12.81 -20.38 -8.64
CA GLN A 101 -14.08 -21.11 -8.59
C GLN A 101 -15.07 -20.56 -7.56
N GLN A 102 -14.59 -19.91 -6.50
CA GLN A 102 -15.42 -19.56 -5.35
C GLN A 102 -15.29 -18.09 -4.95
N VAL A 103 -14.08 -17.62 -4.63
CA VAL A 103 -13.88 -16.30 -4.04
C VAL A 103 -14.18 -15.16 -5.04
N LEU A 104 -13.53 -15.14 -6.20
CA LEU A 104 -13.74 -14.07 -7.19
C LEU A 104 -15.16 -14.09 -7.80
N PRO A 105 -15.74 -15.25 -8.19
CA PRO A 105 -17.11 -15.27 -8.70
C PRO A 105 -18.14 -14.72 -7.70
N ALA A 106 -18.02 -15.09 -6.41
CA ALA A 106 -18.92 -14.57 -5.38
C ALA A 106 -18.74 -13.06 -5.18
N LEU A 107 -17.50 -12.57 -5.10
CA LEU A 107 -17.20 -11.14 -4.99
C LEU A 107 -17.78 -10.36 -6.17
N ILE A 108 -17.54 -10.83 -7.40
CA ILE A 108 -18.06 -10.21 -8.64
C ILE A 108 -19.59 -10.17 -8.62
N ALA A 109 -20.25 -11.25 -8.21
CA ALA A 109 -21.71 -11.30 -8.14
C ALA A 109 -22.28 -10.28 -7.13
N THR A 110 -21.70 -10.20 -5.93
CA THR A 110 -22.07 -9.21 -4.90
C THR A 110 -21.91 -7.80 -5.45
N ARG A 111 -20.74 -7.47 -6.00
CA ARG A 111 -20.43 -6.17 -6.58
C ARG A 111 -21.39 -5.76 -7.69
N ARG A 112 -21.78 -6.70 -8.57
CA ARG A 112 -22.83 -6.46 -9.58
C ARG A 112 -24.19 -6.14 -8.94
N SER A 113 -24.59 -6.89 -7.92
CA SER A 113 -25.90 -6.71 -7.28
C SER A 113 -26.03 -5.37 -6.55
N GLU A 114 -24.91 -4.86 -6.03
CA GLU A 114 -24.80 -3.54 -5.40
C GLU A 114 -24.71 -2.40 -6.42
N GLY A 115 -24.60 -2.70 -7.73
CA GLY A 115 -24.32 -1.70 -8.77
C GLY A 115 -22.88 -1.18 -8.75
N LEU A 116 -22.01 -1.74 -7.92
CA LEU A 116 -20.62 -1.34 -7.72
C LEU A 116 -19.68 -2.18 -8.60
N ARG A 117 -19.50 -1.81 -9.86
CA ARG A 117 -18.59 -2.52 -10.80
C ARG A 117 -17.11 -2.22 -10.53
N ARG A 118 -16.62 -2.55 -9.34
CA ARG A 118 -15.24 -2.33 -8.91
C ARG A 118 -14.69 -3.57 -8.22
N VAL A 119 -13.42 -3.90 -8.51
CA VAL A 119 -12.67 -4.94 -7.80
C VAL A 119 -11.23 -4.46 -7.60
N ARG A 120 -10.74 -4.55 -6.36
CA ARG A 120 -9.37 -4.19 -5.97
C ARG A 120 -8.64 -5.37 -5.36
N LEU A 121 -7.60 -5.81 -6.05
CA LEU A 121 -6.71 -6.87 -5.62
C LEU A 121 -5.33 -6.29 -5.30
N TRP A 122 -4.68 -6.81 -4.27
CA TRP A 122 -3.32 -6.44 -3.92
C TRP A 122 -2.44 -7.68 -3.77
N SER A 123 -1.41 -7.83 -4.62
CA SER A 123 -0.30 -8.76 -4.43
C SER A 123 0.82 -8.06 -3.65
N ALA A 124 0.91 -8.35 -2.36
CA ALA A 124 1.82 -7.75 -1.40
C ALA A 124 3.06 -8.64 -1.21
N GLY A 125 4.19 -8.20 -1.76
CA GLY A 125 5.42 -8.98 -1.94
C GLY A 125 5.42 -9.76 -3.25
N CYS A 126 5.20 -9.05 -4.37
CA CYS A 126 4.92 -9.66 -5.67
C CYS A 126 6.13 -10.26 -6.38
N SER A 127 7.35 -10.05 -5.87
CA SER A 127 8.61 -10.46 -6.50
C SER A 127 8.66 -10.04 -7.98
N THR A 128 9.00 -10.96 -8.88
CA THR A 128 9.15 -10.74 -10.33
C THR A 128 7.84 -10.72 -11.11
N GLY A 129 6.69 -10.66 -10.44
CA GLY A 129 5.40 -10.31 -11.06
C GLY A 129 4.53 -11.48 -11.53
N GLU A 130 4.95 -12.72 -11.36
CA GLU A 130 4.16 -13.88 -11.77
C GLU A 130 2.79 -13.95 -11.04
N GLU A 131 2.74 -13.67 -9.74
CA GLU A 131 1.50 -13.67 -8.95
C GLU A 131 0.48 -12.63 -9.44
N PRO A 132 0.80 -11.32 -9.54
CA PRO A 132 -0.18 -10.33 -9.99
C PRO A 132 -0.63 -10.52 -11.43
N TYR A 133 0.23 -11.06 -12.32
CA TYR A 133 -0.21 -11.42 -13.66
C TYR A 133 -1.11 -12.66 -13.69
N SER A 134 -0.92 -13.64 -12.81
CA SER A 134 -1.88 -14.72 -12.61
C SER A 134 -3.25 -14.19 -12.16
N LEU A 135 -3.28 -13.21 -11.24
CA LEU A 135 -4.52 -12.53 -10.84
C LEU A 135 -5.18 -11.80 -12.02
N ALA A 136 -4.40 -11.10 -12.84
CA ALA A 136 -4.90 -10.40 -14.03
C ALA A 136 -5.52 -11.36 -15.05
N ILE A 137 -4.87 -12.50 -15.29
CA ILE A 137 -5.38 -13.57 -16.17
C ILE A 137 -6.70 -14.14 -15.63
N LEU A 138 -6.82 -14.34 -14.31
CA LEU A 138 -8.09 -14.79 -13.73
C LEU A 138 -9.21 -13.77 -13.89
N LEU A 139 -8.94 -12.48 -13.68
CA LEU A 139 -9.95 -11.44 -13.93
C LEU A 139 -10.35 -11.38 -15.41
N ASP A 140 -9.39 -11.48 -16.35
CA ASP A 140 -9.69 -11.54 -17.79
C ASP A 140 -10.63 -12.70 -18.15
N ARG A 141 -10.44 -13.86 -17.50
CA ARG A 141 -11.27 -15.05 -17.71
C ARG A 141 -12.67 -14.94 -17.10
N LEU A 142 -12.76 -14.37 -15.90
CA LEU A 142 -14.00 -14.31 -15.13
C LEU A 142 -14.87 -13.10 -15.47
N LEU A 143 -14.30 -12.05 -16.09
CA LEU A 143 -15.01 -10.83 -16.47
C LEU A 143 -14.86 -10.53 -17.97
N PRO A 144 -15.71 -11.13 -18.83
CA PRO A 144 -15.75 -10.81 -20.27
C PRO A 144 -16.06 -9.33 -20.55
N ASP A 145 -16.86 -8.71 -19.68
CA ASP A 145 -17.27 -7.30 -19.71
C ASP A 145 -16.36 -6.41 -18.84
N ARG A 146 -15.11 -6.81 -18.56
CA ARG A 146 -14.17 -6.06 -17.70
C ARG A 146 -13.97 -4.59 -18.08
N ALA A 147 -14.29 -4.19 -19.32
CA ALA A 147 -14.21 -2.79 -19.75
C ALA A 147 -15.22 -1.90 -18.99
N ASP A 148 -16.30 -2.49 -18.48
CA ASP A 148 -17.33 -1.80 -17.67
C ASP A 148 -16.99 -1.79 -16.17
N TRP A 149 -15.79 -2.26 -15.80
CA TRP A 149 -15.35 -2.41 -14.42
C TRP A 149 -14.15 -1.53 -14.10
N ALA A 150 -14.17 -0.91 -12.92
CA ALA A 150 -13.02 -0.31 -12.28
C ALA A 150 -12.16 -1.40 -11.63
N LEU A 151 -11.25 -2.01 -12.40
CA LEU A 151 -10.34 -3.05 -11.91
C LEU A 151 -9.02 -2.44 -11.44
N THR A 152 -8.58 -2.84 -10.25
CA THR A 152 -7.24 -2.52 -9.73
C THR A 152 -6.54 -3.81 -9.34
N ILE A 153 -5.33 -4.03 -9.88
CA ILE A 153 -4.37 -5.00 -9.35
C ILE A 153 -3.12 -4.22 -8.95
N LEU A 154 -2.99 -3.95 -7.65
CA LEU A 154 -1.78 -3.39 -7.09
C LEU A 154 -0.79 -4.52 -6.82
N ALA A 155 0.45 -4.35 -7.26
CA ALA A 155 1.53 -5.29 -7.01
C ALA A 155 2.68 -4.54 -6.35
N THR A 156 3.03 -4.88 -5.12
CA THR A 156 4.08 -4.19 -4.38
C THR A 156 5.19 -5.10 -3.95
N ASP A 157 6.42 -4.58 -3.96
CA ASP A 157 7.59 -5.28 -3.42
C ASP A 157 8.60 -4.27 -2.89
N MET A 158 9.46 -4.69 -1.96
CA MET A 158 10.55 -3.85 -1.47
C MET A 158 11.78 -3.92 -2.38
N ASN A 159 11.88 -4.94 -3.24
CA ASN A 159 13.02 -5.17 -4.11
C ASN A 159 12.81 -4.48 -5.47
N PRO A 160 13.52 -3.37 -5.76
CA PRO A 160 13.33 -2.61 -6.99
C PRO A 160 13.69 -3.41 -8.25
N ASN A 161 14.66 -4.32 -8.19
CA ASN A 161 15.02 -5.16 -9.33
C ASN A 161 13.92 -6.18 -9.68
N ALA A 162 13.24 -6.69 -8.65
CA ALA A 162 12.11 -7.59 -8.85
C ALA A 162 10.96 -6.85 -9.55
N LEU A 163 10.64 -5.63 -9.09
CA LEU A 163 9.64 -4.75 -9.71
C LEU A 163 10.00 -4.33 -11.14
N GLU A 164 11.27 -4.03 -11.41
CA GLU A 164 11.75 -3.74 -12.76
C GLU A 164 11.53 -4.95 -13.68
N SER A 165 11.94 -6.13 -13.23
CA SER A 165 11.71 -7.37 -13.97
C SER A 165 10.23 -7.63 -14.23
N ALA A 166 9.39 -7.45 -13.21
CA ALA A 166 7.95 -7.58 -13.28
C ALA A 166 7.34 -6.60 -14.29
N GLY A 167 7.78 -5.35 -14.27
CA GLY A 167 7.33 -4.30 -15.18
C GLY A 167 7.71 -4.54 -16.65
N ARG A 168 8.80 -5.27 -16.91
CA ARG A 168 9.13 -5.73 -18.29
C ARG A 168 8.18 -6.83 -18.75
N GLY A 169 7.76 -7.71 -17.84
CA GLY A 169 6.85 -8.82 -18.15
C GLY A 169 7.48 -9.88 -19.07
N LEU A 170 8.79 -10.12 -18.91
CA LEU A 170 9.56 -11.09 -19.69
C LEU A 170 9.94 -12.27 -18.81
N TYR A 171 9.54 -13.48 -19.23
CA TYR A 171 9.66 -14.70 -18.45
C TYR A 171 10.31 -15.83 -19.26
N ARG A 172 10.83 -16.84 -18.56
CA ARG A 172 11.42 -18.05 -19.15
C ARG A 172 10.56 -19.27 -18.81
N GLU A 173 10.86 -20.40 -19.45
CA GLU A 173 10.11 -21.66 -19.25
C GLU A 173 9.95 -22.05 -17.77
N TRP A 174 10.96 -21.79 -16.93
CA TRP A 174 10.93 -22.09 -15.50
C TRP A 174 9.80 -21.39 -14.72
N SER A 175 9.38 -20.19 -15.16
CA SER A 175 8.25 -19.47 -14.56
C SER A 175 6.91 -20.16 -14.80
N PHE A 176 6.83 -21.12 -15.74
CA PHE A 176 5.61 -21.83 -16.14
C PHE A 176 5.56 -23.29 -15.66
N ARG A 177 6.50 -23.72 -14.81
CA ARG A 177 6.67 -25.14 -14.43
C ARG A 177 5.43 -25.85 -13.86
N GLU A 178 4.49 -25.11 -13.28
CA GLU A 178 3.20 -25.62 -12.77
C GLU A 178 2.00 -24.98 -13.48
N THR A 179 2.25 -24.21 -14.54
CA THR A 179 1.22 -23.47 -15.26
C THR A 179 0.63 -24.33 -16.38
N PRO A 180 -0.70 -24.45 -16.50
CA PRO A 180 -1.32 -25.10 -17.65
C PRO A 180 -0.86 -24.48 -18.98
N ALA A 181 -0.44 -25.32 -19.93
CA ALA A 181 0.13 -24.87 -21.20
C ALA A 181 -0.77 -23.89 -21.98
N TRP A 182 -2.09 -24.08 -21.92
CA TRP A 182 -3.05 -23.21 -22.59
C TRP A 182 -3.03 -21.77 -22.07
N ILE A 183 -2.64 -21.53 -20.80
CA ILE A 183 -2.47 -20.17 -20.26
C ILE A 183 -1.31 -19.50 -20.95
N ARG A 184 -0.16 -20.18 -21.02
CA ARG A 184 1.03 -19.68 -21.69
C ARG A 184 0.72 -19.38 -23.15
N ASP A 185 0.08 -20.31 -23.84
CA ASP A 185 -0.19 -20.20 -25.28
C ASP A 185 -1.20 -19.08 -25.61
N ARG A 186 -2.08 -18.69 -24.66
CA ARG A 186 -3.08 -17.63 -24.84
C ARG A 186 -2.60 -16.24 -24.39
N TYR A 187 -1.87 -16.15 -23.29
CA TYR A 187 -1.56 -14.88 -22.62
C TYR A 187 -0.10 -14.45 -22.74
N PHE A 188 0.73 -15.19 -23.48
CA PHE A 188 2.13 -14.88 -23.65
C PHE A 188 2.57 -15.01 -25.10
N HIS A 189 3.41 -14.08 -25.53
CA HIS A 189 3.98 -14.03 -26.87
C HIS A 189 5.45 -14.42 -26.80
N ARG A 190 5.88 -15.40 -27.61
CA ARG A 190 7.28 -15.79 -27.66
C ARG A 190 8.12 -14.64 -28.24
N ARG A 191 9.18 -14.24 -27.52
CA ARG A 191 10.18 -13.25 -27.93
C ARG A 191 11.56 -13.92 -27.98
N GLY A 192 12.04 -14.23 -29.18
CA GLY A 192 13.29 -14.98 -29.36
C GLY A 192 13.16 -16.44 -28.94
N ALA A 193 14.30 -17.07 -28.62
CA ALA A 193 14.36 -18.52 -28.41
C ALA A 193 13.74 -18.98 -27.07
N GLU A 194 14.02 -18.27 -25.98
CA GLU A 194 13.73 -18.76 -24.61
C GLU A 194 12.92 -17.77 -23.75
N THR A 195 12.45 -16.66 -24.33
CA THR A 195 11.74 -15.61 -23.59
C THR A 195 10.28 -15.52 -24.04
N PHE A 196 9.40 -15.29 -23.08
CA PHE A 196 7.97 -15.08 -23.26
C PHE A 196 7.60 -13.73 -22.69
N GLU A 197 6.90 -12.92 -23.47
CA GLU A 197 6.39 -11.61 -23.06
C GLU A 197 4.90 -11.75 -22.71
N VAL A 198 4.49 -11.22 -21.55
CA VAL A 198 3.08 -11.14 -21.16
C VAL A 198 2.31 -10.31 -22.18
N ASP A 199 1.09 -10.75 -22.53
CA ASP A 199 0.21 -9.99 -23.42
C ASP A 199 0.04 -8.54 -22.93
N PRO A 200 0.25 -7.53 -23.79
CA PRO A 200 0.16 -6.12 -23.38
C PRO A 200 -1.17 -5.72 -22.73
N ALA A 201 -2.29 -6.38 -23.08
CA ALA A 201 -3.58 -6.12 -22.46
C ALA A 201 -3.62 -6.60 -21.00
N ILE A 202 -3.07 -7.78 -20.72
CA ILE A 202 -2.90 -8.29 -19.34
C ILE A 202 -1.89 -7.45 -18.58
N ARG A 203 -0.77 -7.10 -19.23
CA ARG A 203 0.29 -6.30 -18.61
C ARG A 203 -0.23 -4.97 -18.04
N ARG A 204 -1.12 -4.30 -18.79
CA ARG A 204 -1.75 -3.03 -18.39
C ARG A 204 -2.74 -3.13 -17.23
N MET A 205 -3.18 -4.33 -16.86
CA MET A 205 -4.10 -4.52 -15.72
C MET A 205 -3.37 -4.41 -14.37
N VAL A 206 -2.04 -4.56 -14.35
CA VAL A 206 -1.23 -4.58 -13.13
C VAL A 206 -0.48 -3.27 -12.95
N ALA A 207 -0.60 -2.67 -11.77
CA ALA A 207 0.16 -1.51 -11.34
C ALA A 207 1.24 -1.95 -10.34
N PHE A 208 2.51 -1.81 -10.73
CA PHE A 208 3.65 -2.08 -9.84
C PHE A 208 4.03 -0.84 -9.04
N ALA A 209 4.30 -1.00 -7.75
CA ALA A 209 4.77 0.08 -6.88
C ALA A 209 5.75 -0.43 -5.80
N PRO A 210 6.77 0.36 -5.45
CA PRO A 210 7.67 0.03 -4.35
C PRO A 210 6.94 0.15 -3.00
N LEU A 211 7.06 -0.86 -2.14
CA LEU A 211 6.57 -0.81 -0.76
C LEU A 211 7.30 -1.83 0.12
N ASN A 212 7.82 -1.36 1.25
CA ASN A 212 8.24 -2.21 2.35
C ASN A 212 7.06 -2.42 3.33
N LEU A 213 6.57 -3.65 3.45
CA LEU A 213 5.45 -3.99 4.32
C LEU A 213 5.79 -3.86 5.81
N ALA A 214 7.06 -3.83 6.20
CA ALA A 214 7.44 -3.65 7.60
C ALA A 214 7.14 -2.22 8.11
N GLU A 215 7.13 -1.24 7.22
CA GLU A 215 6.99 0.18 7.54
C GLU A 215 5.53 0.62 7.74
N ASP A 216 5.34 1.79 8.32
CA ASP A 216 4.05 2.35 8.75
C ASP A 216 3.42 3.34 7.76
N GLY A 217 4.02 3.53 6.58
CA GLY A 217 3.52 4.44 5.53
C GLY A 217 2.30 3.95 4.74
N TYR A 218 1.56 2.95 5.23
CA TYR A 218 0.37 2.39 4.60
C TYR A 218 -0.58 1.78 5.66
N PRO A 219 -1.88 1.60 5.39
CA PRO A 219 -2.57 1.94 4.15
C PRO A 219 -2.74 3.45 3.95
N ALA A 220 -2.65 3.90 2.70
CA ALA A 220 -2.90 5.28 2.31
C ALA A 220 -3.40 5.37 0.87
N MET A 221 -4.21 6.39 0.56
CA MET A 221 -4.68 6.66 -0.81
C MET A 221 -3.49 6.91 -1.75
N MET A 222 -2.47 7.61 -1.25
CA MET A 222 -1.21 7.86 -1.97
C MET A 222 -0.51 6.57 -2.44
N THR A 223 -0.50 5.56 -1.58
CA THR A 223 0.07 4.23 -1.91
C THR A 223 -0.93 3.34 -2.64
N ASN A 224 -2.17 3.79 -2.83
CA ASN A 224 -3.29 3.04 -3.43
C ASN A 224 -3.54 1.70 -2.72
N THR A 225 -3.32 1.64 -1.41
CA THR A 225 -3.42 0.43 -0.57
C THR A 225 -4.70 0.37 0.25
N CYS A 226 -5.62 1.32 0.08
CA CYS A 226 -6.92 1.35 0.76
C CYS A 226 -8.00 0.56 0.00
N ALA A 227 -9.07 0.22 0.71
CA ALA A 227 -10.30 -0.38 0.19
C ALA A 227 -10.08 -1.65 -0.66
N MET A 228 -9.21 -2.54 -0.22
CA MET A 228 -8.91 -3.80 -0.92
C MET A 228 -10.01 -4.84 -0.70
N ASP A 229 -10.47 -5.45 -1.79
CA ASP A 229 -11.39 -6.60 -1.73
C ASP A 229 -10.62 -7.88 -1.41
N VAL A 230 -9.41 -8.02 -1.98
CA VAL A 230 -8.55 -9.17 -1.76
C VAL A 230 -7.10 -8.75 -1.62
N ILE A 231 -6.43 -9.22 -0.56
CA ILE A 231 -4.98 -9.11 -0.39
C ILE A 231 -4.36 -10.51 -0.51
N PHE A 232 -3.37 -10.65 -1.37
CA PHE A 232 -2.45 -11.78 -1.44
C PHE A 232 -1.15 -11.37 -0.79
N CYS A 233 -0.74 -12.07 0.28
CA CYS A 233 0.57 -11.90 0.91
C CYS A 233 1.13 -13.28 1.22
N ARG A 234 1.71 -13.91 0.19
CA ARG A 234 2.08 -15.33 0.22
C ARG A 234 3.59 -15.50 0.12
N ASN A 235 4.15 -16.29 1.03
CA ASN A 235 5.59 -16.54 1.13
C ASN A 235 6.41 -15.26 1.40
N VAL A 236 5.88 -14.35 2.22
CA VAL A 236 6.47 -13.06 2.58
C VAL A 236 6.59 -12.90 4.09
N LEU A 237 5.48 -13.03 4.82
CA LEU A 237 5.41 -12.87 6.28
C LEU A 237 6.35 -13.83 7.00
N MET A 238 6.63 -15.01 6.44
CA MET A 238 7.58 -15.97 7.00
C MET A 238 9.01 -15.43 7.18
N TYR A 239 9.35 -14.31 6.52
CA TYR A 239 10.65 -13.65 6.65
C TYR A 239 10.64 -12.49 7.63
N PHE A 240 9.50 -12.14 8.23
CA PHE A 240 9.38 -10.99 9.11
C PHE A 240 9.59 -11.36 10.58
N THR A 241 10.07 -10.40 11.37
CA THR A 241 10.01 -10.50 12.83
C THR A 241 8.57 -10.62 13.29
N ARG A 242 8.33 -11.20 14.48
CA ARG A 242 6.97 -11.32 15.03
C ARG A 242 6.27 -9.97 15.18
N GLU A 243 7.02 -8.94 15.53
CA GLU A 243 6.51 -7.56 15.62
C GLU A 243 6.10 -7.03 14.25
N ALA A 244 6.96 -7.15 13.24
CA ALA A 244 6.66 -6.73 11.88
C ALA A 244 5.48 -7.50 11.27
N GLN A 245 5.37 -8.81 11.54
CA GLN A 245 4.19 -9.60 11.16
C GLN A 245 2.90 -9.04 11.76
N ARG A 246 2.88 -8.78 13.07
CA ARG A 246 1.70 -8.25 13.78
C ARG A 246 1.30 -6.87 13.24
N ALA A 247 2.27 -5.98 13.07
CA ALA A 247 2.04 -4.64 12.54
C ALA A 247 1.52 -4.67 11.09
N THR A 248 2.11 -5.52 10.24
CA THR A 248 1.67 -5.74 8.85
C THR A 248 0.23 -6.23 8.78
N MET A 249 -0.13 -7.21 9.62
CA MET A 249 -1.48 -7.75 9.67
C MET A 249 -2.52 -6.72 10.14
N ALA A 250 -2.16 -5.89 11.12
CA ALA A 250 -3.03 -4.79 11.56
C ALA A 250 -3.27 -3.78 10.42
N ARG A 251 -2.23 -3.44 9.66
CA ARG A 251 -2.34 -2.59 8.46
C ARG A 251 -3.17 -3.24 7.36
N PHE A 252 -3.03 -4.54 7.11
CA PHE A 252 -3.89 -5.25 6.15
C PHE A 252 -5.35 -5.22 6.56
N ARG A 253 -5.67 -5.37 7.84
CA ARG A 253 -7.06 -5.21 8.32
C ARG A 253 -7.60 -3.81 8.01
N GLN A 254 -6.80 -2.76 8.21
CA GLN A 254 -7.18 -1.38 7.90
C GLN A 254 -7.32 -1.16 6.39
N ALA A 255 -6.45 -1.79 5.58
CA ALA A 255 -6.42 -1.68 4.12
C ALA A 255 -7.64 -2.33 3.44
N MET A 256 -8.28 -3.31 4.08
CA MET A 256 -9.32 -4.13 3.48
C MET A 256 -10.74 -3.63 3.76
N MET A 257 -11.61 -3.79 2.76
CA MET A 257 -13.05 -3.65 2.95
C MET A 257 -13.58 -4.70 3.94
N GLU A 258 -14.67 -4.39 4.64
CA GLU A 258 -15.39 -5.38 5.44
C GLU A 258 -15.81 -6.56 4.55
N GLY A 259 -15.67 -7.79 5.06
CA GLY A 259 -15.88 -9.01 4.29
C GLY A 259 -14.80 -9.32 3.25
N GLY A 260 -13.75 -8.50 3.14
CA GLY A 260 -12.61 -8.72 2.24
C GLY A 260 -11.83 -10.00 2.56
N TRP A 261 -11.07 -10.48 1.58
CA TRP A 261 -10.35 -11.75 1.62
C TRP A 261 -8.83 -11.57 1.72
N LEU A 262 -8.19 -12.34 2.58
CA LEU A 262 -6.74 -12.40 2.72
C LEU A 262 -6.26 -13.82 2.39
N ALA A 263 -5.32 -13.91 1.47
CA ALA A 263 -4.62 -15.14 1.11
C ALA A 263 -3.17 -15.09 1.62
N VAL A 264 -2.79 -16.07 2.44
CA VAL A 264 -1.41 -16.27 2.91
C VAL A 264 -0.96 -17.70 2.62
N SER A 265 0.34 -17.98 2.66
CA SER A 265 0.83 -19.36 2.56
C SER A 265 0.37 -20.19 3.76
N PRO A 266 0.15 -21.52 3.61
CA PRO A 266 -0.13 -22.41 4.74
C PRO A 266 0.89 -22.35 5.87
N VAL A 267 2.16 -22.05 5.57
CA VAL A 267 3.22 -21.93 6.60
C VAL A 267 3.19 -20.59 7.36
N GLU A 268 2.41 -19.63 6.87
CA GLU A 268 2.25 -18.28 7.44
C GLU A 268 0.93 -18.14 8.21
N ALA A 269 0.02 -19.10 8.04
CA ALA A 269 -1.22 -19.22 8.78
C ALA A 269 -0.94 -19.23 10.29
N SER A 270 -1.38 -18.19 11.00
CA SER A 270 -1.16 -18.03 12.43
C SER A 270 -2.42 -17.54 13.13
N ALA A 271 -3.07 -18.42 13.89
CA ALA A 271 -4.23 -18.06 14.70
C ALA A 271 -3.91 -16.95 15.72
N GLU A 272 -2.69 -16.93 16.26
CA GLU A 272 -2.23 -15.90 17.20
C GLU A 272 -2.19 -14.51 16.55
N LEU A 273 -1.80 -14.41 15.28
CA LEU A 273 -1.74 -13.14 14.57
C LEU A 273 -3.12 -12.71 14.06
N PHE A 274 -3.97 -13.67 13.67
CA PHE A 274 -5.16 -13.40 12.87
C PHE A 274 -6.43 -13.26 13.71
N SER A 275 -6.60 -14.07 14.76
CA SER A 275 -7.79 -14.04 15.61
C SER A 275 -7.99 -12.70 16.33
N PRO A 276 -6.96 -12.05 16.91
CA PRO A 276 -7.13 -10.72 17.53
C PRO A 276 -7.56 -9.64 16.55
N LEU A 277 -7.32 -9.85 15.26
CA LEU A 277 -7.68 -8.95 14.17
C LEU A 277 -8.96 -9.38 13.45
N ALA A 278 -9.76 -10.28 14.05
CA ALA A 278 -11.04 -10.76 13.49
C ALA A 278 -10.93 -11.21 12.02
N PHE A 279 -9.88 -11.97 11.71
CA PHE A 279 -9.74 -12.69 10.45
C PHE A 279 -10.21 -14.13 10.63
N ALA A 280 -11.39 -14.45 10.11
CA ALA A 280 -11.97 -15.78 10.20
C ALA A 280 -11.43 -16.70 9.10
N PRO A 281 -10.91 -17.90 9.43
CA PRO A 281 -10.43 -18.84 8.44
C PRO A 281 -11.58 -19.44 7.63
N VAL A 282 -11.40 -19.52 6.32
CA VAL A 282 -12.29 -20.18 5.36
C VAL A 282 -11.49 -21.24 4.62
N ASN A 283 -11.88 -22.49 4.80
CA ASN A 283 -11.20 -23.65 4.22
C ASN A 283 -11.76 -23.99 2.85
N PHE A 284 -10.87 -24.13 1.89
CA PHE A 284 -11.14 -24.70 0.57
C PHE A 284 -10.34 -26.00 0.41
N PRO A 285 -10.71 -26.88 -0.54
CA PRO A 285 -9.91 -28.07 -0.84
C PRO A 285 -8.46 -27.68 -1.21
N GLY A 286 -7.51 -27.95 -0.31
CA GLY A 286 -6.09 -27.67 -0.51
C GLY A 286 -5.65 -26.21 -0.31
N ALA A 287 -6.54 -25.31 0.11
CA ALA A 287 -6.20 -23.90 0.33
C ALA A 287 -6.97 -23.30 1.53
N MET A 288 -6.39 -22.28 2.15
CA MET A 288 -7.03 -21.53 3.24
C MET A 288 -6.97 -20.04 2.93
N PHE A 289 -8.11 -19.38 3.05
CA PHE A 289 -8.21 -17.93 3.00
C PHE A 289 -8.74 -17.43 4.34
N TYR A 290 -8.65 -16.14 4.57
CA TYR A 290 -9.19 -15.49 5.75
C TYR A 290 -10.15 -14.38 5.33
N ARG A 291 -11.31 -14.32 5.96
CA ARG A 291 -12.29 -13.27 5.71
C ARG A 291 -12.24 -12.25 6.85
N LYS A 292 -12.18 -10.97 6.51
CA LYS A 292 -12.29 -9.87 7.49
C LYS A 292 -13.72 -9.85 8.03
N GLU A 293 -13.90 -10.06 9.34
CA GLU A 293 -15.20 -9.96 10.00
C GLU A 293 -15.49 -8.55 10.50
N GLU A 294 -16.78 -8.20 10.54
CA GLU A 294 -17.30 -6.95 11.08
C GLU A 294 -17.03 -6.89 12.59
N GLY A 295 -16.58 -5.73 13.09
CA GLY A 295 -16.52 -5.46 14.54
C GLY A 295 -15.20 -5.78 15.26
N GLY A 296 -14.14 -6.23 14.56
CA GLY A 296 -12.81 -6.30 15.17
C GLY A 296 -12.26 -4.89 15.42
N GLU A 297 -12.13 -4.49 16.69
CA GLU A 297 -11.53 -3.22 17.11
C GLU A 297 -10.15 -3.07 16.48
N GLY A 298 -10.03 -2.19 15.49
CA GLY A 298 -8.73 -1.68 15.07
C GLY A 298 -8.13 -0.97 16.28
N VAL A 299 -6.92 -1.34 16.67
CA VAL A 299 -6.14 -0.61 17.67
C VAL A 299 -6.14 0.86 17.25
N ARG A 300 -6.96 1.69 17.91
CA ARG A 300 -6.93 3.14 17.76
C ARG A 300 -5.56 3.57 18.31
N ASN A 301 -4.75 4.19 17.46
CA ASN A 301 -3.44 4.71 17.81
C ASN A 301 -3.51 5.56 19.09
N HIS A 302 -2.95 5.06 20.20
CA HIS A 302 -2.49 5.89 21.30
C HIS A 302 -1.09 6.42 20.94
N LEU A 303 -1.05 7.43 20.06
CA LEU A 303 0.11 8.31 19.93
C LEU A 303 -0.17 9.57 20.75
N SER A 304 0.20 9.54 22.03
CA SER A 304 0.52 10.72 22.86
C SER A 304 0.51 10.34 24.35
N GLU A 305 1.58 9.72 24.84
CA GLU A 305 2.01 9.98 26.23
C GLU A 305 3.54 10.09 26.23
N ARG A 306 4.03 11.33 26.35
CA ARG A 306 5.42 11.61 26.72
C ARG A 306 5.60 11.31 28.21
N PRO A 307 6.75 10.79 28.65
CA PRO A 307 6.98 10.54 30.06
C PRO A 307 7.35 11.86 30.76
N GLU A 308 6.40 12.48 31.46
CA GLU A 308 6.72 13.56 32.39
C GLU A 308 6.89 13.00 33.80
N GLY A 309 8.09 13.22 34.34
CA GLY A 309 8.45 12.87 35.70
C GLY A 309 7.81 13.79 36.73
N ARG A 310 7.49 13.19 37.88
CA ARG A 310 7.48 13.74 39.26
C ARG A 310 6.88 15.13 39.47
N CYS A 311 5.72 15.20 40.15
CA CYS A 311 5.62 15.78 41.49
C CYS A 311 4.24 15.61 42.16
N ALA A 312 4.27 15.02 43.37
CA ALA A 312 3.52 15.27 44.61
C ALA A 312 2.01 15.69 44.64
N GLN A 313 1.24 14.86 45.39
CA GLN A 313 0.27 15.20 46.48
C GLN A 313 -0.99 16.04 46.14
N MET A 314 -2.15 15.96 46.81
CA MET A 314 -2.92 15.01 47.62
C MET A 314 -4.23 15.78 47.97
N VAL A 315 -5.42 15.28 47.56
CA VAL A 315 -6.81 15.38 48.15
C VAL A 315 -7.45 16.74 48.57
N PRO A 316 -8.78 16.81 48.86
CA PRO A 316 -9.94 16.00 48.43
C PRO A 316 -11.19 16.82 47.96
N ASP A 317 -12.11 16.09 47.32
CA ASP A 317 -13.56 16.30 47.18
C ASP A 317 -14.25 16.68 48.52
N PRO A 318 -15.43 17.35 48.53
CA PRO A 318 -16.64 16.53 48.72
C PRO A 318 -17.96 17.08 48.13
N LEU A 319 -18.84 16.13 47.81
CA LEU A 319 -20.32 16.15 47.90
C LEU A 319 -21.15 16.53 46.67
N ALA A 320 -21.56 15.49 45.94
CA ALA A 320 -22.91 15.38 45.41
C ALA A 320 -23.83 14.79 46.48
N CYS A 321 -25.06 15.32 46.65
CA CYS A 321 -26.21 14.59 47.19
C CYS A 321 -27.52 15.41 47.15
N LEU A 322 -28.58 14.74 46.64
CA LEU A 322 -30.03 14.98 46.84
C LEU A 322 -30.68 16.13 46.05
N SER A 323 -31.93 16.09 45.60
CA SER A 323 -32.95 15.07 45.32
C SER A 323 -34.15 15.83 44.72
N GLU A 324 -35.06 15.09 44.08
CA GLU A 324 -36.32 15.49 43.45
C GLU A 324 -37.20 16.45 44.27
N ASP A 325 -38.01 17.29 43.60
CA ASP A 325 -39.45 17.25 43.85
C ASP A 325 -40.30 17.94 42.76
N ALA A 326 -41.53 17.44 42.69
CA ALA A 326 -42.49 17.52 41.61
C ALA A 326 -43.48 18.72 41.67
N ARG A 327 -44.44 18.69 40.72
CA ARG A 327 -45.79 19.33 40.70
C ARG A 327 -45.84 20.71 40.04
N SER A 328 -46.84 21.10 39.25
CA SER A 328 -48.12 20.48 38.86
C SER A 328 -48.88 21.45 37.94
N GLN A 329 -49.59 20.89 36.94
CA GLN A 329 -50.89 21.34 36.35
C GLN A 329 -50.96 22.69 35.61
N ALA A 330 -51.92 22.97 34.71
CA ALA A 330 -52.86 22.23 33.85
C ALA A 330 -53.79 23.29 33.20
N GLY A 331 -54.30 23.01 31.99
CA GLY A 331 -55.49 23.65 31.39
C GLY A 331 -55.16 24.66 30.28
N GLY A 332 -55.83 24.69 29.13
CA GLY A 332 -56.91 23.90 28.55
C GLY A 332 -57.27 24.48 27.16
N ARG A 333 -57.77 23.60 26.26
CA ARG A 333 -58.75 23.76 25.13
C ARG A 333 -58.89 25.15 24.47
N THR A 334 -59.04 25.38 23.16
CA THR A 334 -59.33 24.63 21.91
C THR A 334 -59.43 25.71 20.82
N ALA A 335 -58.96 25.51 19.58
CA ALA A 335 -59.57 26.04 18.34
C ALA A 335 -58.84 25.50 17.09
N GLU A 336 -59.61 25.17 16.07
CA GLU A 336 -59.22 24.53 14.81
C GLU A 336 -58.49 25.48 13.83
N SER A 337 -57.55 24.90 13.06
CA SER A 337 -57.05 25.20 11.70
C SER A 337 -57.35 26.56 11.03
N PRO A 338 -56.37 27.17 10.31
CA PRO A 338 -55.93 26.60 9.04
C PRO A 338 -54.42 26.61 8.75
N VAL A 339 -54.08 25.69 7.85
CA VAL A 339 -52.80 25.50 7.16
C VAL A 339 -52.24 26.82 6.63
N THR A 340 -51.03 27.15 7.08
CA THR A 340 -50.12 28.06 6.39
C THR A 340 -48.74 27.40 6.39
N LEU A 341 -48.24 27.06 5.20
CA LEU A 341 -46.87 26.60 5.01
C LEU A 341 -45.92 27.72 5.48
N PRO A 342 -44.98 27.46 6.41
CA PRO A 342 -43.87 28.38 6.65
C PRO A 342 -42.93 28.35 5.44
N PRO A 343 -42.25 29.46 5.15
CA PRO A 343 -41.37 29.58 4.00
C PRO A 343 -40.24 28.56 4.14
N GLU A 344 -39.80 27.99 3.01
CA GLU A 344 -38.54 27.27 2.92
C GLU A 344 -37.44 28.15 3.50
N GLU A 345 -37.07 27.91 4.76
CA GLU A 345 -35.79 28.31 5.28
C GLU A 345 -34.75 27.55 4.46
N ARG A 346 -34.28 28.20 3.38
CA ARG A 346 -32.95 27.95 2.86
C ARG A 346 -31.98 28.30 3.97
N VAL A 347 -31.73 27.32 4.83
CA VAL A 347 -30.54 27.31 5.66
C VAL A 347 -29.37 27.07 4.69
N GLU A 348 -28.92 28.14 4.03
CA GLU A 348 -27.56 28.20 3.51
C GLU A 348 -26.63 28.20 4.72
N VAL A 349 -26.38 27.01 5.28
CA VAL A 349 -25.19 26.82 6.08
C VAL A 349 -24.02 27.07 5.13
N ARG A 350 -23.38 28.23 5.27
CA ARG A 350 -22.03 28.48 4.77
C ARG A 350 -21.11 27.45 5.43
N SER A 351 -21.08 26.24 4.88
CA SER A 351 -20.14 25.21 5.30
C SER A 351 -18.75 25.69 4.88
N ASP A 352 -17.91 25.95 5.88
CA ASP A 352 -16.48 26.18 5.73
C ASP A 352 -15.86 25.18 4.72
N PRO A 353 -15.15 25.63 3.68
CA PRO A 353 -14.52 24.75 2.68
C PRO A 353 -13.72 23.60 3.29
N GLU A 354 -13.00 23.84 4.39
CA GLU A 354 -12.23 22.80 5.10
C GLU A 354 -13.13 21.74 5.76
N ALA A 355 -14.31 22.13 6.23
CA ALA A 355 -15.30 21.20 6.77
C ALA A 355 -15.89 20.30 5.68
N VAL A 356 -16.07 20.83 4.46
CA VAL A 356 -16.55 20.06 3.30
C VAL A 356 -15.50 19.04 2.86
N ILE A 357 -14.22 19.43 2.80
CA ILE A 357 -13.11 18.51 2.46
C ILE A 357 -12.98 17.39 3.50
N ARG A 358 -13.03 17.70 4.79
CA ARG A 358 -13.03 16.66 5.85
C ARG A 358 -14.18 15.68 5.72
N ARG A 359 -15.38 16.17 5.40
CA ARG A 359 -16.55 15.30 5.16
C ARG A 359 -16.37 14.45 3.90
N ALA A 360 -15.77 15.01 2.85
CA ALA A 360 -15.47 14.26 1.63
C ALA A 360 -14.49 13.11 1.91
N ARG A 361 -13.40 13.38 2.66
CA ARG A 361 -12.41 12.36 3.06
C ARG A 361 -13.07 11.25 3.89
N SER A 362 -13.84 11.62 4.91
CA SER A 362 -14.59 10.65 5.73
C SER A 362 -15.58 9.81 4.91
N SER A 363 -16.22 10.40 3.89
CA SER A 363 -17.11 9.66 2.99
C SER A 363 -16.32 8.69 2.10
N ALA A 364 -15.14 9.09 1.62
CA ALA A 364 -14.26 8.23 0.84
C ALA A 364 -13.74 7.04 1.67
N ASP A 365 -13.36 7.27 2.93
CA ASP A 365 -12.91 6.24 3.87
C ASP A 365 -14.00 5.18 4.14
N GLN A 366 -15.27 5.58 4.09
CA GLN A 366 -16.42 4.69 4.21
C GLN A 366 -16.79 3.97 2.90
N GLY A 367 -16.07 4.24 1.81
CA GLY A 367 -16.36 3.69 0.48
C GLY A 367 -17.49 4.40 -0.27
N ASN A 368 -18.05 5.47 0.28
CA ASN A 368 -19.10 6.29 -0.36
C ASN A 368 -18.50 7.27 -1.38
N LEU A 369 -17.83 6.74 -2.41
CA LEU A 369 -17.03 7.51 -3.36
C LEU A 369 -17.83 8.54 -4.17
N ASP A 370 -19.10 8.25 -4.49
CA ASP A 370 -19.94 9.18 -5.26
C ASP A 370 -20.28 10.45 -4.49
N GLU A 371 -20.62 10.31 -3.20
CA GLU A 371 -20.85 11.47 -2.33
C GLU A 371 -19.54 12.21 -2.06
N ALA A 372 -18.43 11.49 -1.85
CA ALA A 372 -17.12 12.10 -1.68
C ALA A 372 -16.72 12.95 -2.91
N ARG A 373 -16.93 12.43 -4.12
CA ARG A 373 -16.68 13.14 -5.39
C ARG A 373 -17.55 14.40 -5.49
N ARG A 374 -18.85 14.28 -5.25
CA ARG A 374 -19.78 15.43 -5.23
C ARG A 374 -19.35 16.51 -4.26
N LEU A 375 -18.92 16.15 -3.06
CA LEU A 375 -18.45 17.10 -2.05
C LEU A 375 -17.17 17.81 -2.50
N CYS A 376 -16.23 17.09 -3.13
CA CYS A 376 -15.02 17.69 -3.68
C CYS A 376 -15.30 18.63 -4.86
N GLU A 377 -16.17 18.22 -5.79
CA GLU A 377 -16.60 19.06 -6.92
C GLU A 377 -17.30 20.33 -6.43
N ALA A 378 -18.15 20.22 -5.40
CA ALA A 378 -18.80 21.37 -4.77
C ALA A 378 -17.80 22.30 -4.07
N ALA A 379 -16.77 21.75 -3.40
CA ALA A 379 -15.70 22.52 -2.78
C ALA A 379 -14.86 23.28 -3.84
N ALA A 380 -14.44 22.59 -4.90
CA ALA A 380 -13.68 23.19 -6.00
C ALA A 380 -14.48 24.23 -6.80
N ALA A 381 -15.81 24.09 -6.88
CA ALA A 381 -16.68 25.08 -7.51
C ALA A 381 -16.83 26.36 -6.68
N ARG A 382 -16.84 26.23 -5.34
CA ARG A 382 -16.94 27.35 -4.40
C ARG A 382 -15.63 28.10 -4.24
N ASP A 383 -14.51 27.39 -4.17
CA ASP A 383 -13.18 27.95 -4.13
C ASP A 383 -12.31 27.37 -5.25
N ARG A 384 -12.16 28.15 -6.32
CA ARG A 384 -11.39 27.76 -7.51
C ARG A 384 -9.88 27.73 -7.27
N LEU A 385 -9.39 28.23 -6.13
CA LEU A 385 -7.98 28.25 -5.77
C LEU A 385 -7.61 27.13 -4.77
N ASN A 386 -8.58 26.30 -4.38
CA ASN A 386 -8.35 25.21 -3.43
C ASN A 386 -7.66 24.02 -4.10
N SER A 387 -6.33 23.96 -4.00
CA SER A 387 -5.52 22.87 -4.53
C SER A 387 -5.76 21.53 -3.82
N GLU A 388 -6.07 21.55 -2.51
CA GLU A 388 -6.36 20.36 -1.70
C GLU A 388 -7.65 19.67 -2.15
N ALA A 389 -8.70 20.43 -2.48
CA ALA A 389 -9.94 19.89 -3.03
C ALA A 389 -9.70 19.16 -4.36
N HIS A 390 -8.81 19.68 -5.21
CA HIS A 390 -8.42 19.04 -6.46
C HIS A 390 -7.54 17.79 -6.25
N LEU A 391 -6.68 17.79 -5.23
CA LEU A 391 -5.88 16.62 -4.85
C LEU A 391 -6.81 15.48 -4.38
N LEU A 392 -7.72 15.76 -3.44
CA LEU A 392 -8.66 14.76 -2.95
C LEU A 392 -9.62 14.27 -4.04
N LEU A 393 -10.08 15.16 -4.93
CA LEU A 393 -10.88 14.77 -6.10
C LEU A 393 -10.12 13.78 -7.00
N ALA A 394 -8.82 14.00 -7.20
CA ALA A 394 -8.01 13.09 -8.01
C ALA A 394 -7.90 11.70 -7.39
N GLU A 395 -7.67 11.62 -6.07
CA GLU A 395 -7.63 10.37 -5.33
C GLU A 395 -8.95 9.61 -5.44
N ILE A 396 -10.08 10.30 -5.26
CA ILE A 396 -11.42 9.70 -5.39
C ILE A 396 -11.68 9.21 -6.82
N CYS A 397 -11.36 10.02 -7.84
CA CYS A 397 -11.52 9.60 -9.24
C CYS A 397 -10.64 8.39 -9.56
N GLN A 398 -9.41 8.33 -9.04
CA GLN A 398 -8.54 7.17 -9.18
C GLN A 398 -9.17 5.92 -8.54
N GLU A 399 -9.72 6.06 -7.34
CA GLU A 399 -10.39 4.96 -6.63
C GLU A 399 -11.65 4.46 -7.36
N GLN A 400 -12.38 5.37 -8.03
CA GLN A 400 -13.50 5.04 -8.92
C GLN A 400 -13.07 4.44 -10.27
N GLY A 401 -11.77 4.44 -10.60
CA GLY A 401 -11.25 3.98 -11.89
C GLY A 401 -11.33 5.02 -13.02
N ASP A 402 -11.79 6.24 -12.74
CA ASP A 402 -11.83 7.36 -13.70
C ASP A 402 -10.44 8.04 -13.78
N ILE A 403 -9.48 7.31 -14.35
CA ILE A 403 -8.10 7.77 -14.53
C ILE A 403 -8.01 9.09 -15.31
N PRO A 404 -8.79 9.32 -16.39
CA PRO A 404 -8.77 10.60 -17.09
C PRO A 404 -9.15 11.78 -16.20
N ALA A 405 -10.23 11.67 -15.40
CA ALA A 405 -10.63 12.73 -14.48
C ALA A 405 -9.60 12.93 -13.36
N ALA A 406 -9.02 11.85 -12.83
CA ALA A 406 -7.98 11.92 -11.82
C ALA A 406 -6.76 12.71 -12.31
N MET A 407 -6.27 12.41 -13.52
CA MET A 407 -5.13 13.12 -14.11
C MET A 407 -5.44 14.61 -14.37
N GLU A 408 -6.68 14.94 -14.73
CA GLU A 408 -7.07 16.33 -14.93
C GLU A 408 -7.13 17.09 -13.60
N ALA A 409 -7.73 16.51 -12.57
CA ALA A 409 -7.75 17.08 -11.23
C ALA A 409 -6.33 17.32 -10.68
N LEU A 410 -5.39 16.39 -10.90
CA LEU A 410 -3.98 16.58 -10.51
C LEU A 410 -3.31 17.73 -11.26
N ARG A 411 -3.54 17.88 -12.56
CA ARG A 411 -3.01 19.01 -13.33
C ARG A 411 -3.55 20.34 -12.81
N ARG A 412 -4.84 20.38 -12.42
CA ARG A 412 -5.44 21.57 -11.79
C ARG A 412 -4.81 21.84 -10.43
N ALA A 413 -4.60 20.83 -9.60
CA ALA A 413 -3.92 20.97 -8.31
C ALA A 413 -2.50 21.54 -8.48
N ILE A 414 -1.71 20.99 -9.42
CA ILE A 414 -0.35 21.46 -9.74
C ILE A 414 -0.36 22.89 -10.31
N TYR A 415 -1.33 23.23 -11.15
CA TYR A 415 -1.46 24.58 -11.70
C TYR A 415 -1.70 25.63 -10.60
N LEU A 416 -2.51 25.28 -9.60
CA LEU A 416 -2.83 26.15 -8.47
C LEU A 416 -1.69 26.24 -7.45
N ALA A 417 -1.03 25.11 -7.18
CA ALA A 417 0.08 24.99 -6.24
C ALA A 417 1.23 24.19 -6.89
N PRO A 418 2.18 24.84 -7.57
CA PRO A 418 3.27 24.15 -8.27
C PRO A 418 4.23 23.36 -7.37
N ASP A 419 4.29 23.71 -6.10
CA ASP A 419 5.07 23.06 -5.03
C ASP A 419 4.31 21.93 -4.32
N LEU A 420 3.05 21.67 -4.71
CA LEU A 420 2.23 20.59 -4.15
C LEU A 420 2.77 19.23 -4.57
N THR A 421 3.73 18.76 -3.79
CA THR A 421 4.50 17.55 -4.06
C THR A 421 3.64 16.27 -4.18
N PRO A 422 2.61 16.06 -3.35
CA PRO A 422 1.66 14.95 -3.52
C PRO A 422 1.04 14.87 -4.91
N ALA A 423 0.66 16.01 -5.50
CA ALA A 423 0.02 16.04 -6.80
C ALA A 423 0.98 15.63 -7.92
N HIS A 424 2.26 16.05 -7.85
CA HIS A 424 3.30 15.59 -8.77
C HIS A 424 3.55 14.09 -8.64
N PHE A 425 3.62 13.58 -7.41
CA PHE A 425 3.84 12.15 -7.16
C PHE A 425 2.71 11.29 -7.73
N LEU A 426 1.45 11.62 -7.39
CA LEU A 426 0.27 10.91 -7.91
C LEU A 426 0.17 10.98 -9.43
N LEU A 427 0.46 12.14 -10.02
CA LEU A 427 0.45 12.28 -11.48
C LEU A 427 1.52 11.40 -12.12
N GLY A 428 2.73 11.40 -11.55
CA GLY A 428 3.82 10.57 -12.01
C GLY A 428 3.50 9.08 -11.92
N SER A 429 2.94 8.61 -10.80
CA SER A 429 2.59 7.21 -10.60
C SER A 429 1.50 6.74 -11.58
N LEU A 430 0.50 7.58 -11.86
CA LEU A 430 -0.52 7.33 -12.89
C LEU A 430 0.07 7.31 -14.31
N LEU A 431 1.03 8.18 -14.61
CA LEU A 431 1.74 8.18 -15.90
C LEU A 431 2.56 6.91 -16.09
N PHE A 432 3.25 6.42 -15.06
CA PHE A 432 3.92 5.12 -15.09
C PHE A 432 2.93 3.98 -15.39
N ARG A 433 1.77 3.99 -14.74
CA ARG A 433 0.71 2.99 -14.96
C ARG A 433 0.20 2.98 -16.41
N ARG A 434 0.15 4.15 -17.06
CA ARG A 434 -0.23 4.30 -18.47
C ARG A 434 0.90 3.97 -19.46
N GLY A 435 2.10 3.66 -18.98
CA GLY A 435 3.29 3.45 -19.80
C GLY A 435 3.93 4.74 -20.32
N GLU A 436 3.49 5.92 -19.86
CA GLU A 436 4.05 7.23 -20.21
C GLU A 436 5.31 7.55 -19.39
N ARG A 437 6.28 6.61 -19.38
CA ARG A 437 7.46 6.62 -18.49
C ARG A 437 8.23 7.94 -18.51
N LYS A 438 8.49 8.53 -19.68
CA LYS A 438 9.22 9.81 -19.81
C LYS A 438 8.52 10.99 -19.13
N ARG A 439 7.19 10.99 -19.09
CA ARG A 439 6.42 12.03 -18.39
C ARG A 439 6.37 11.72 -16.90
N GLY A 440 6.18 10.45 -16.55
CA GLY A 440 6.24 9.98 -15.16
C GLY A 440 7.57 10.32 -14.49
N LEU A 441 8.69 10.08 -15.18
CA LEU A 441 10.04 10.37 -14.70
C LEU A 441 10.20 11.87 -14.38
N ARG A 442 9.77 12.76 -15.27
CA ARG A 442 9.81 14.21 -15.04
C ARG A 442 9.00 14.65 -13.82
N SER A 443 7.84 14.03 -13.60
CA SER A 443 7.05 14.29 -12.39
C SER A 443 7.79 13.81 -11.13
N MET A 444 8.45 12.66 -11.17
CA MET A 444 9.25 12.15 -10.04
C MET A 444 10.51 13.00 -9.79
N GLU A 445 11.19 13.46 -10.83
CA GLU A 445 12.32 14.41 -10.72
C GLU A 445 11.88 15.71 -10.05
N THR A 446 10.68 16.19 -10.34
CA THR A 446 10.10 17.38 -9.71
C THR A 446 9.86 17.13 -8.21
N VAL A 447 9.30 15.97 -7.84
CA VAL A 447 9.13 15.57 -6.43
C VAL A 447 10.48 15.55 -5.71
N VAL A 448 11.50 14.94 -6.32
CA VAL A 448 12.85 14.88 -5.74
C VAL A 448 13.44 16.27 -5.57
N CYS A 449 13.29 17.13 -6.57
CA CYS A 449 13.78 18.50 -6.52
C CYS A 449 13.12 19.30 -5.38
N LEU A 450 11.78 19.26 -5.28
CA LEU A 450 11.01 20.00 -4.28
C LEU A 450 11.31 19.56 -2.85
N LEU A 451 11.55 18.27 -2.62
CA LEU A 451 11.81 17.73 -1.29
C LEU A 451 13.30 17.62 -0.93
N SER A 452 14.22 17.89 -1.85
CA SER A 452 15.66 17.69 -1.65
C SER A 452 16.26 18.45 -0.45
N SER A 453 15.64 19.56 -0.05
CA SER A 453 16.05 20.37 1.10
C SER A 453 15.18 20.21 2.35
N ALA A 454 14.11 19.41 2.28
CA ALA A 454 13.19 19.20 3.40
C ALA A 454 13.77 18.18 4.41
N PRO A 455 13.63 18.39 5.74
CA PRO A 455 13.92 17.38 6.74
C PRO A 455 13.16 16.07 6.47
N CYS A 456 13.85 14.93 6.61
CA CYS A 456 13.28 13.63 6.25
C CYS A 456 12.02 13.24 7.06
N ASP A 457 11.88 13.76 8.27
CA ASP A 457 10.79 13.55 9.22
C ASP A 457 9.65 14.57 9.09
N GLU A 458 9.82 15.61 8.28
CA GLU A 458 8.78 16.61 8.03
C GLU A 458 7.58 15.96 7.34
N ALA A 459 6.37 16.16 7.90
CA ALA A 459 5.14 15.68 7.28
C ALA A 459 4.83 16.50 6.02
N VAL A 460 4.49 15.82 4.92
CA VAL A 460 4.11 16.48 3.67
C VAL A 460 2.61 16.85 3.74
N PRO A 461 2.24 18.13 3.55
CA PRO A 461 0.83 18.52 3.54
C PRO A 461 0.06 17.81 2.42
N GLY A 462 -1.11 17.27 2.73
CA GLY A 462 -1.97 16.59 1.76
C GLY A 462 -1.53 15.16 1.39
N SER A 463 -0.58 14.55 2.12
CA SER A 463 -0.11 13.19 1.85
C SER A 463 -0.53 12.14 2.87
N ASP A 464 -1.66 12.33 3.56
CA ASP A 464 -2.18 11.42 4.59
C ASP A 464 -1.14 11.02 5.66
N GLY A 465 -0.28 11.97 6.06
CA GLY A 465 0.73 11.75 7.11
C GLY A 465 2.08 11.20 6.63
N LEU A 466 2.28 11.01 5.33
CA LEU A 466 3.62 10.66 4.80
C LEU A 466 4.65 11.76 5.07
N THR A 467 5.88 11.35 5.38
CA THR A 467 7.01 12.27 5.55
C THR A 467 7.71 12.57 4.23
N ALA A 468 8.42 13.70 4.15
CA ALA A 468 9.19 14.11 2.99
C ALA A 468 10.20 13.04 2.59
N GLY A 469 10.90 12.46 3.56
CA GLY A 469 11.83 11.36 3.32
C GLY A 469 11.15 10.12 2.73
N ARG A 470 9.89 9.84 3.08
CA ARG A 470 9.15 8.70 2.51
C ARG A 470 8.68 8.98 1.08
N LEU A 471 8.14 10.17 0.83
CA LEU A 471 7.69 10.52 -0.52
C LEU A 471 8.87 10.60 -1.50
N LEU A 472 10.03 11.09 -1.05
CA LEU A 472 11.30 11.04 -1.79
C LEU A 472 11.69 9.62 -2.18
N GLU A 473 11.64 8.70 -1.22
CA GLU A 473 12.02 7.30 -1.45
C GLU A 473 11.12 6.64 -2.50
N MET A 474 9.81 6.83 -2.37
CA MET A 474 8.83 6.32 -3.33
C MET A 474 9.09 6.91 -4.72
N ALA A 475 9.37 8.21 -4.82
CA ALA A 475 9.67 8.87 -6.09
C ALA A 475 10.96 8.35 -6.72
N GLN A 476 12.04 8.20 -5.94
CA GLN A 476 13.31 7.63 -6.40
C GLN A 476 13.14 6.19 -6.92
N ALA A 477 12.37 5.37 -6.22
CA ALA A 477 12.11 4.01 -6.64
C ALA A 477 11.32 3.96 -7.98
N TYR A 478 10.39 4.89 -8.20
CA TYR A 478 9.77 5.07 -9.53
C TYR A 478 10.78 5.50 -10.60
N MET A 479 11.73 6.39 -10.28
CA MET A 479 12.79 6.80 -11.22
C MET A 479 13.67 5.61 -11.63
N GLU A 480 14.07 4.76 -10.67
CA GLU A 480 14.84 3.55 -10.93
C GLU A 480 14.09 2.57 -11.85
N MET A 481 12.81 2.32 -11.56
CA MET A 481 11.93 1.53 -12.44
C MET A 481 11.75 2.14 -13.84
N GLY A 482 11.93 3.47 -13.98
CA GLY A 482 11.84 4.19 -15.24
C GLY A 482 13.11 4.12 -16.09
N MET A 483 14.29 4.10 -15.47
CA MET A 483 15.60 4.14 -16.14
C MET A 483 16.03 2.81 -16.79
N GLY A 484 15.42 1.67 -16.41
CA GLY A 484 15.78 0.34 -16.92
C GLY A 484 15.58 0.14 -18.44
N ASP A 485 14.63 0.85 -19.05
CA ASP A 485 14.27 0.70 -20.47
C ASP A 485 15.26 1.41 -21.42
N GLU A 486 15.93 2.47 -20.97
CA GLU A 486 16.94 3.19 -21.78
C GLU A 486 18.23 2.39 -21.94
N ARG A 487 18.53 1.47 -21.03
CA ARG A 487 19.66 0.53 -21.14
C ARG A 487 19.34 -0.71 -21.99
N ALA A 488 18.09 -0.87 -22.41
CA ALA A 488 17.59 -2.01 -23.18
C ALA A 488 17.29 -1.66 -24.65
N THR A 489 17.59 -0.44 -25.09
CA THR A 489 17.60 -0.12 -26.53
C THR A 489 18.97 -0.54 -27.09
N PRO A 490 19.02 -1.43 -28.11
CA PRO A 490 20.27 -1.96 -28.65
C PRO A 490 21.17 -0.90 -29.28
#